data_AF-A7TDC7-F1
#
_entry.id   AF-A7TDC7-F1
#
_cell.length_a   1.000
_cell.length_b   1.000
_cell.length_c   1.000
_cell.angle_alpha   90.00
_cell.angle_beta   90.00
_cell.angle_gamma   90.00
#
_symmetry.space_group_name_H-M   'P 1'
#
loop_
_entity.id
_entity.type
_entity.pdbx_description
1 polymer ?
#
loop_
_entity_poly.entity_id
_entity_poly.type
_entity_poly.pdbx_seq_one_letter_code
_entity_poly.pdbx_strand_id
1 'polypeptide(L)'
;LIIVYIFYLAIGAAIFSSIEGPYERRVVKNLIAKRDRFLARNPCVTDFELEEFIKDIVVARDQGISPLRNVSVPSWEFGSAFFFAGTVITTIGK
;
A
#
# COMPACT_ATOMS: atom_id res chain seq x y z
N LEU A 1 30.87 -13.42 11.86
CA LEU A 1 29.78 -13.34 10.85
C LEU A 1 28.52 -12.68 11.40
N ILE A 2 27.90 -13.20 12.48
CA ILE A 2 26.66 -12.64 13.04
C ILE A 2 26.77 -11.15 13.40
N ILE A 3 27.84 -10.75 14.10
CA ILE A 3 28.04 -9.35 14.51
C ILE A 3 28.13 -8.43 13.29
N VAL A 4 28.93 -8.80 12.28
CA VAL A 4 29.08 -8.03 11.02
C VAL A 4 27.73 -7.92 10.29
N TYR A 5 26.94 -8.99 10.27
CA TYR A 5 25.62 -9.01 9.67
C TYR A 5 24.64 -8.06 10.38
N ILE A 6 24.64 -8.04 11.72
CA ILE A 6 23.83 -7.11 12.50
C ILE A 6 24.22 -5.66 12.20
N PHE A 7 25.52 -5.35 12.15
CA PHE A 7 26.00 -4.01 11.79
C PHE A 7 25.57 -3.61 10.38
N TYR A 8 25.68 -4.53 9.41
CA TYR A 8 25.23 -4.29 8.04
C TYR A 8 23.73 -3.95 7.97
N LEU A 9 22.87 -4.71 8.67
CA LEU A 9 21.44 -4.43 8.73
C LEU A 9 21.14 -3.10 9.45
N ALA A 10 21.85 -2.79 10.54
CA ALA A 10 21.67 -1.55 11.29
C ALA A 10 22.01 -0.32 10.43
N ILE A 11 23.11 -0.38 9.67
CA ILE A 11 23.50 0.68 8.74
C ILE A 11 22.45 0.81 7.62
N GLY A 12 22.01 -0.30 7.02
CA GLY A 12 20.95 -0.28 6.01
C GLY A 12 19.67 0.36 6.54
N ALA A 13 19.22 -0.03 7.74
CA ALA A 13 18.05 0.54 8.39
C ALA A 13 18.19 2.06 8.65
N ALA A 14 19.37 2.51 9.11
CA ALA A 14 19.63 3.92 9.34
C ALA A 14 19.58 4.75 8.03
N ILE A 15 20.14 4.21 6.95
CA ILE A 15 20.12 4.85 5.62
C ILE A 15 18.68 4.95 5.11
N PHE A 16 17.94 3.83 5.08
CA PHE A 16 16.55 3.83 4.61
C PHE A 16 15.65 4.72 5.47
N SER A 17 15.77 4.66 6.79
CA SER A 17 14.99 5.52 7.69
C SER A 17 15.24 7.01 7.45
N SER A 18 16.49 7.39 7.17
CA SER A 18 16.87 8.78 6.90
C SER A 18 16.33 9.27 5.56
N ILE A 19 16.32 8.41 4.54
CA ILE A 19 15.87 8.75 3.17
C ILE A 19 14.34 8.70 3.06
N GLU A 20 13.73 7.60 3.48
CA GLU A 20 12.29 7.35 3.29
C GLU A 20 11.43 8.03 4.36
N GLY A 21 11.93 8.19 5.59
CA GLY A 21 11.16 8.75 6.71
C GLY A 21 10.58 10.15 6.44
N PRO A 22 11.32 11.11 5.87
CA PRO A 22 10.77 12.42 5.49
C PRO A 22 9.68 12.33 4.42
N TYR A 23 9.84 11.43 3.45
CA TYR A 23 8.86 11.21 2.38
C TYR A 23 7.57 10.62 2.94
N GLU A 24 7.67 9.57 3.75
CA GLU A 24 6.55 8.94 4.46
C GLU A 24 5.74 9.99 5.25
N ARG A 25 6.41 10.81 6.08
CA ARG A 25 5.75 11.89 6.84
C ARG A 25 5.01 12.87 5.96
N ARG A 26 5.54 13.20 4.77
CA ARG A 26 4.87 14.09 3.82
C ARG A 26 3.63 13.44 3.22
N VAL A 27 3.71 12.15 2.87
CA VAL A 27 2.56 11.38 2.37
C VAL A 27 1.46 11.33 3.43
N VAL A 28 1.79 11.00 4.68
CA VAL A 28 0.83 10.97 5.80
C VAL A 28 0.15 12.33 6.00
N LYS A 29 0.93 13.43 6.06
CA LYS A 29 0.36 14.78 6.18
C LYS A 29 -0.59 15.13 5.04
N ASN A 30 -0.21 14.79 3.80
CA ASN A 30 -1.05 15.04 2.63
C ASN A 30 -2.34 14.21 2.65
N LEU A 31 -2.28 12.97 3.14
CA LEU A 31 -3.46 12.11 3.29
C LEU A 31 -4.44 12.68 4.31
N ILE A 32 -3.94 13.09 5.48
CA ILE A 32 -4.76 13.74 6.53
C ILE A 32 -5.41 15.01 5.95
N ALA A 33 -4.63 15.88 5.31
CA ALA A 33 -5.16 17.11 4.72
C ALA A 33 -6.24 16.84 3.64
N LYS A 34 -6.12 15.74 2.88
CA LYS A 34 -7.14 15.33 1.90
C LYS A 34 -8.41 14.80 2.59
N ARG A 35 -8.27 13.99 3.65
CA ARG A 35 -9.38 13.51 4.48
C ARG A 35 -10.16 14.69 5.06
N ASP A 36 -9.46 15.61 5.73
CA ASP A 36 -10.08 16.77 6.38
C ASP A 36 -10.80 17.66 5.37
N ARG A 37 -10.19 17.89 4.20
CA ARG A 37 -10.83 18.63 3.11
C ARG A 37 -12.08 17.93 2.57
N PHE A 38 -12.06 16.60 2.49
CA PHE A 38 -13.21 15.83 2.03
C PHE A 38 -14.37 15.94 3.02
N LEU A 39 -14.12 15.77 4.31
CA LEU A 39 -15.14 15.91 5.37
C LEU A 39 -15.69 17.34 5.43
N ALA A 40 -14.81 18.35 5.34
CA ALA A 40 -15.24 19.75 5.31
C ALA A 40 -16.14 20.09 4.11
N ARG A 41 -15.92 19.43 2.96
CA ARG A 41 -16.73 19.62 1.75
C ARG A 41 -18.03 18.84 1.78
N ASN A 42 -18.10 17.75 2.53
CA ASN A 42 -19.23 16.83 2.57
C ASN A 42 -19.71 16.64 4.01
N PRO A 43 -20.43 17.62 4.59
CA PRO A 43 -20.86 17.58 5.99
C PRO A 43 -21.87 16.45 6.28
N CYS A 44 -22.43 15.82 5.25
CA CYS A 44 -23.31 14.66 5.37
C CYS A 44 -22.55 13.34 5.61
N VAL A 45 -21.22 13.32 5.49
CA VAL A 45 -20.41 12.13 5.72
C VAL A 45 -19.70 12.29 7.05
N THR A 46 -19.92 11.35 7.96
CA THR A 46 -19.22 11.32 9.24
C THR A 46 -17.81 10.77 9.09
N ASP A 47 -16.94 11.12 10.04
CA ASP A 47 -15.57 10.60 10.06
C ASP A 47 -15.53 9.06 10.16
N PHE A 48 -16.47 8.48 10.92
CA PHE A 48 -16.62 7.04 11.08
C PHE A 48 -17.02 6.34 9.77
N GLU A 49 -18.06 6.85 9.08
CA GLU A 49 -18.52 6.28 7.80
C GLU A 49 -17.42 6.35 6.73
N LEU A 50 -16.66 7.45 6.68
CA LEU A 50 -15.53 7.57 5.76
C LEU A 50 -14.43 6.55 6.08
N GLU A 51 -14.12 6.35 7.36
CA GLU A 51 -13.11 5.37 7.77
C GLU A 51 -13.55 3.94 7.47
N GLU A 52 -14.80 3.59 7.72
CA GLU A 52 -15.39 2.30 7.38
C GLU A 52 -15.30 2.03 5.87
N PHE A 53 -15.71 3.00 5.05
CA PHE A 53 -15.62 2.89 3.59
C PHE A 53 -14.17 2.73 3.10
N ILE A 54 -13.21 3.44 3.70
CA ILE A 54 -11.79 3.30 3.35
C ILE A 54 -11.27 1.91 3.74
N LYS A 55 -11.67 1.35 4.89
CA LYS A 55 -11.30 -0.01 5.30
C LYS A 55 -11.78 -1.04 4.28
N ASP A 56 -13.02 -0.94 3.81
CA ASP A 56 -13.56 -1.86 2.80
C ASP A 56 -12.77 -1.77 1.48
N ILE A 57 -12.40 -0.55 1.06
CA ILE A 57 -11.54 -0.33 -0.11
C ILE A 57 -10.16 -0.98 0.05
N VAL A 58 -9.55 -0.89 1.24
CA VAL A 58 -8.24 -1.49 1.52
C VAL A 58 -8.35 -3.02 1.48
N VAL A 59 -9.38 -3.60 2.09
CA VAL A 59 -9.63 -5.05 2.05
C VAL A 59 -9.80 -5.54 0.61
N ALA A 60 -10.59 -4.83 -0.20
CA ALA A 60 -10.77 -5.19 -1.62
C ALA A 60 -9.45 -5.09 -2.39
N ARG A 61 -8.65 -4.04 -2.16
CA ARG A 61 -7.32 -3.89 -2.76
C ARG A 61 -6.38 -5.03 -2.38
N ASP A 62 -6.35 -5.42 -1.12
CA ASP A 62 -5.49 -6.50 -0.62
C ASP A 62 -5.89 -7.86 -1.24
N GLN A 63 -7.16 -7.99 -1.65
CA GLN A 63 -7.65 -9.11 -2.45
C GLN A 63 -7.36 -8.99 -3.95
N GLY A 64 -6.59 -7.97 -4.38
CA GLY A 64 -6.23 -7.73 -5.77
C GLY A 64 -7.36 -7.12 -6.61
N ILE A 65 -8.39 -6.55 -5.97
CA ILE A 65 -9.51 -5.89 -6.65
C ILE A 65 -9.24 -4.39 -6.69
N SER A 66 -9.20 -3.81 -7.90
CA SER A 66 -9.00 -2.37 -8.05
C SER A 66 -10.23 -1.60 -7.55
N PRO A 67 -10.09 -0.68 -6.57
CA PRO A 67 -11.19 0.15 -6.08
C PRO A 67 -11.51 1.34 -7.01
N LEU A 68 -10.72 1.54 -8.07
CA LEU A 68 -10.91 2.62 -9.04
C LEU A 68 -11.65 2.13 -10.29
N ARG A 69 -12.56 2.97 -10.81
CA ARG A 69 -13.55 2.65 -11.85
C ARG A 69 -12.92 2.00 -13.10
N ASN A 70 -13.65 1.00 -13.62
CA ASN A 70 -13.35 0.11 -14.76
C ASN A 70 -12.72 -1.25 -14.40
N VAL A 71 -13.28 -1.90 -13.37
CA VAL A 71 -13.11 -3.34 -13.09
C VAL A 71 -13.83 -4.15 -14.16
N SER A 72 -13.16 -4.37 -15.30
CA SER A 72 -13.59 -5.31 -16.33
C SER A 72 -12.54 -6.35 -16.69
N VAL A 73 -11.38 -6.36 -16.03
CA VAL A 73 -10.34 -7.37 -16.24
C VAL A 73 -10.19 -8.20 -14.96
N PRO A 74 -10.59 -9.48 -14.95
CA PRO A 74 -10.34 -10.38 -13.84
C PRO A 74 -8.83 -10.53 -13.58
N SER A 75 -8.39 -10.38 -12.32
CA SER A 75 -6.96 -10.50 -11.94
C SER A 75 -6.36 -11.89 -12.21
N TRP A 76 -7.20 -12.90 -12.51
CA TRP A 76 -6.81 -14.30 -12.73
C TRP A 76 -7.13 -14.83 -14.14
N GLU A 77 -7.06 -13.98 -15.16
CA GLU A 77 -6.99 -14.46 -16.55
C GLU A 77 -5.73 -15.33 -16.77
N PHE A 78 -5.82 -16.29 -17.70
CA PHE A 78 -4.77 -17.29 -17.94
C PHE A 78 -3.36 -16.69 -18.10
N GLY A 79 -3.22 -15.57 -18.81
CA GLY A 79 -1.92 -14.89 -19.01
C GLY A 79 -1.32 -14.36 -17.71
N SER A 80 -2.12 -13.68 -16.88
CA SER A 80 -1.71 -13.17 -15.57
C SER A 80 -1.38 -14.31 -14.60
N ALA A 81 -2.18 -15.38 -14.62
CA ALA A 81 -1.94 -16.58 -13.81
C ALA A 81 -0.65 -17.32 -14.21
N PHE A 82 -0.38 -17.44 -15.52
CA PHE A 82 0.85 -18.04 -16.04
C PHE A 82 2.10 -17.24 -15.63
N PHE A 83 2.04 -15.91 -15.71
CA PHE A 83 3.13 -15.05 -15.26
C PHE A 83 3.37 -15.18 -13.75
N PHE A 84 2.31 -15.21 -12.94
CA PHE A 84 2.39 -15.44 -11.50
C PHE A 84 3.04 -16.79 -11.16
N ALA A 85 2.69 -17.87 -11.86
CA ALA A 85 3.36 -19.15 -11.68
C ALA A 85 4.88 -19.06 -11.95
N GLY A 86 5.27 -18.28 -12.95
CA GLY A 86 6.68 -17.98 -13.23
C GLY A 86 7.40 -17.23 -12.10
N THR A 87 6.75 -16.23 -11.47
CA THR A 87 7.36 -15.48 -10.35
C THR A 87 7.55 -16.35 -9.10
N VAL A 88 6.65 -17.31 -8.86
CA VAL A 88 6.76 -18.29 -7.78
C VAL A 88 7.96 -19.22 -8.00
N ILE A 89 8.08 -19.81 -9.19
CA ILE A 89 9.17 -20.74 -9.53
C ILE A 89 10.54 -20.04 -9.47
N THR A 90 10.60 -18.78 -9.90
CA THR A 90 11.84 -17.99 -9.91
C THR A 90 12.17 -17.33 -8.57
N THR A 91 11.34 -17.52 -7.54
CA THR A 91 11.49 -16.93 -6.19
C THR A 91 11.43 -15.39 -6.16
N ILE A 92 10.90 -14.78 -7.21
CA ILE A 92 10.71 -13.32 -7.32
C ILE A 92 9.46 -12.89 -6.55
N GLY A 93 8.37 -13.64 -6.67
CA GLY A 93 7.07 -13.30 -6.10
C GLY A 93 7.01 -13.62 -4.61
N LYS A 94 6.92 -12.57 -3.80
CA LYS A 94 6.40 -12.60 -2.42
C LYS A 94 5.31 -11.56 -2.29
#